data_AF-K1SWH4-F1
#
_entry.id   AF-K1SWH4-F1
#
_cell.length_a   1.000
_cell.length_b   1.000
_cell.length_c   1.000
_cell.angle_alpha   90.00
_cell.angle_beta   90.00
_cell.angle_gamma   90.00
#
_symmetry.space_group_name_H-M   'P 1'
#
loop_
_entity.id
_entity.type
_entity.pdbx_description
1 polymer ?
#
loop_
_entity_poly.entity_id
_entity_poly.type
_entity_poly.pdbx_seq_one_letter_code
_entity_poly.pdbx_strand_id
1 'polypeptide(L)'
;MPMGTYTKIKVIMLYTLNNAEYLAYMNSVLALLPPPSGGEEDRPDELSLDKEVQASGAPDIGLSKEFVNAMEKDVLALADVVDESRISQETEKAELHEKNRDNLVVYITTRISRAGTLPLEAERDAGKYLYKVIKPYIGIARLP
;
A
#
# COMPACT_ATOMS: atom_id res chain seq x y z
N MET A 1 41.92 -18.69 -13.08
CA MET A 1 41.29 -17.41 -12.69
C MET A 1 41.51 -17.22 -11.19
N PRO A 2 41.92 -16.05 -10.69
CA PRO A 2 42.09 -15.85 -9.25
C PRO A 2 40.72 -15.81 -8.57
N MET A 3 40.54 -16.63 -7.53
CA MET A 3 39.35 -16.60 -6.67
C MET A 3 39.26 -15.23 -6.00
N GLY A 4 38.20 -14.48 -6.29
CA GLY A 4 37.91 -13.22 -5.61
C GLY A 4 37.74 -13.43 -4.10
N THR A 5 38.24 -12.49 -3.29
CA THR A 5 38.05 -12.51 -1.84
C THR A 5 36.59 -12.16 -1.52
N TYR A 6 35.82 -13.14 -1.04
CA TYR A 6 34.46 -12.92 -0.56
C TYR A 6 34.47 -12.35 0.87
N THR A 7 33.84 -11.19 1.08
CA THR A 7 33.62 -10.65 2.43
C THR A 7 32.46 -11.40 3.07
N LYS A 8 32.76 -12.25 4.05
CA LYS A 8 31.73 -12.98 4.80
C LYS A 8 31.01 -12.04 5.76
N ILE A 9 29.71 -11.86 5.56
CA ILE A 9 28.86 -11.21 6.56
C ILE A 9 28.78 -12.15 7.77
N LYS A 10 29.30 -11.70 8.92
CA LYS A 10 29.37 -12.53 10.14
C LYS A 10 28.09 -12.51 10.96
N VAL A 11 27.32 -11.43 10.89
CA VAL A 11 26.08 -11.24 11.61
C VAL A 11 25.14 -10.46 10.68
N ILE A 12 23.95 -11.02 10.45
CA ILE A 12 22.82 -10.29 9.88
C ILE A 12 21.82 -10.13 11.03
N MET A 13 21.50 -8.89 11.39
CA MET A 13 20.52 -8.60 12.43
C MET A 13 19.09 -8.73 11.88
N LEU A 14 18.69 -9.94 11.47
CA LEU A 14 17.35 -10.17 10.92
C LEU A 14 16.25 -9.85 11.94
N TYR A 15 16.53 -10.03 13.23
CA TYR A 15 15.62 -9.72 14.34
C TYR A 15 15.42 -8.21 14.58
N THR A 16 16.21 -7.35 13.95
CA THR A 16 16.02 -5.89 14.04
C THR A 16 15.19 -5.32 12.90
N LEU A 17 14.90 -6.12 11.87
CA LEU A 17 14.10 -5.69 10.73
C LEU A 17 12.62 -5.62 11.11
N ASN A 18 11.93 -4.60 10.62
CA ASN A 18 10.46 -4.58 10.67
C ASN A 18 9.86 -5.53 9.61
N ASN A 19 8.54 -5.77 9.67
CA ASN A 19 7.89 -6.72 8.75
C ASN A 19 8.10 -6.40 7.26
N ALA A 20 8.12 -5.12 6.87
CA ALA A 20 8.32 -4.71 5.49
C ALA A 20 9.77 -4.87 5.04
N GLU A 21 10.74 -4.54 5.90
CA GLU A 21 12.17 -4.75 5.65
C GLU A 21 12.52 -6.23 5.59
N TYR A 22 11.93 -7.03 6.48
CA TYR A 22 12.10 -8.48 6.50
C TYR A 22 11.49 -9.13 5.26
N LEU A 23 10.31 -8.70 4.83
CA LEU A 23 9.70 -9.15 3.57
C LEU A 23 10.59 -8.82 2.37
N ALA A 24 11.09 -7.59 2.26
CA ALA A 24 11.97 -7.19 1.16
C ALA A 24 13.25 -8.03 1.13
N TYR A 25 13.84 -8.28 2.31
CA TYR A 25 14.99 -9.17 2.44
C TYR A 25 14.66 -10.60 1.99
N MET A 26 13.55 -11.19 2.46
CA MET A 26 13.17 -12.55 2.09
C MET A 26 12.86 -12.71 0.60
N ASN A 27 12.22 -11.72 -0.02
CA ASN A 27 12.05 -11.69 -1.48
C ASN A 27 13.39 -11.67 -2.22
N SER A 28 14.36 -10.88 -1.75
CA SER A 28 15.70 -10.87 -2.34
C SER A 28 16.43 -12.19 -2.18
N VAL A 29 16.21 -12.93 -1.08
CA VAL A 29 16.78 -14.26 -0.85
C VAL A 29 16.15 -15.30 -1.76
N LEU A 30 14.82 -15.26 -1.94
CA LEU A 30 14.10 -16.15 -2.85
C LEU A 30 14.53 -15.96 -4.30
N ALA A 31 14.77 -14.71 -4.72
CA ALA A 31 15.28 -14.40 -6.06
C ALA A 31 16.70 -14.93 -6.34
N LEU A 32 17.45 -15.35 -5.31
CA LEU A 32 18.76 -16.00 -5.48
C LEU A 32 18.66 -17.52 -5.71
N LEU A 33 17.46 -18.11 -5.61
CA LEU A 33 17.29 -19.51 -5.92
C LEU A 33 17.66 -19.75 -7.39
N PRO A 34 18.46 -20.79 -7.69
CA PRO A 34 18.89 -21.05 -9.05
C PRO A 34 17.65 -21.28 -9.92
N PRO A 35 17.60 -20.67 -11.11
CA PRO A 35 16.52 -20.96 -12.04
C PRO A 35 16.54 -22.46 -12.36
N PRO A 36 15.38 -23.05 -12.59
CA PRO A 36 15.31 -24.43 -13.02
C PRO A 36 16.03 -24.56 -14.36
N SER A 37 16.72 -25.68 -14.56
CA SER A 37 17.63 -25.93 -15.67
C SER A 37 17.01 -25.65 -17.04
N GLY A 38 17.12 -24.41 -17.55
CA GLY A 38 16.74 -24.02 -18.91
C GLY A 38 15.61 -23.00 -19.09
N GLY A 39 15.10 -22.37 -18.03
CA GLY A 39 14.09 -21.29 -18.17
C GLY A 39 14.70 -19.92 -18.45
N GLU A 40 14.25 -19.23 -19.50
CA GLU A 40 14.65 -17.85 -19.80
C GLU A 40 14.26 -16.89 -18.67
N GLU A 41 15.17 -15.95 -18.35
CA GLU A 41 14.97 -14.80 -17.46
C GLU A 41 13.95 -13.84 -18.08
N ASP A 42 12.69 -14.23 -18.12
CA ASP A 42 11.63 -13.31 -18.52
C ASP A 42 10.47 -13.46 -17.53
N ARG A 43 10.54 -12.69 -16.43
CA ARG A 43 9.43 -11.79 -16.08
C ARG A 43 9.71 -10.84 -14.91
N PRO A 44 9.22 -9.59 -15.05
CA PRO A 44 8.99 -8.68 -13.94
C PRO A 44 7.62 -8.94 -13.28
N ASP A 45 7.51 -8.54 -12.01
CA ASP A 45 6.28 -8.14 -11.28
C ASP A 45 5.37 -9.20 -10.59
N GLU A 46 5.67 -10.51 -10.59
CA GLU A 46 4.93 -11.48 -9.75
C GLU A 46 5.69 -11.82 -8.46
N LEU A 47 5.02 -11.77 -7.30
CA LEU A 47 5.59 -12.06 -5.97
C LEU A 47 5.81 -13.57 -5.72
N SER A 48 5.40 -14.43 -6.68
CA SER A 48 5.51 -15.88 -6.59
C SER A 48 6.78 -16.40 -7.26
N LEU A 49 7.28 -17.53 -6.75
CA LEU A 49 8.42 -18.24 -7.34
C LEU A 49 8.07 -18.85 -8.69
N ASP A 50 9.10 -19.11 -9.49
CA ASP A 50 8.97 -19.89 -10.72
C ASP A 50 8.32 -21.25 -10.44
N LYS A 51 7.33 -21.61 -11.26
CA LYS A 51 6.56 -22.86 -11.13
C LYS A 51 7.45 -24.10 -11.13
N GLU A 52 8.57 -24.03 -11.83
CA GLU A 52 9.55 -25.12 -11.87
C GLU A 52 10.38 -25.16 -10.57
N VAL A 53 10.77 -24.02 -9.99
CA VAL A 53 11.42 -23.95 -8.66
C VAL A 53 10.48 -24.46 -7.56
N GLN A 54 9.18 -24.15 -7.63
CA GLN A 54 8.16 -24.71 -6.74
C GLN A 54 8.04 -26.25 -6.87
N ALA A 55 8.24 -26.78 -8.08
CA ALA A 55 8.09 -28.19 -8.37
C ALA A 55 9.33 -29.02 -7.99
N SER A 56 10.54 -28.49 -8.26
CA SER A 56 11.80 -29.20 -8.05
C SER A 56 12.54 -28.81 -6.77
N GLY A 57 12.22 -27.66 -6.17
CA GLY A 57 13.10 -27.01 -5.20
C GLY A 57 14.43 -26.62 -5.85
N ALA A 58 15.48 -26.53 -5.04
CA ALA A 58 16.84 -26.26 -5.50
C ALA A 58 17.79 -27.38 -5.01
N PRO A 59 17.73 -28.58 -5.62
CA PRO A 59 18.48 -29.75 -5.17
C PRO A 59 20.00 -29.55 -5.25
N ASP A 60 20.48 -28.72 -6.19
CA ASP A 60 21.91 -28.41 -6.37
C ASP A 60 22.53 -27.72 -5.15
N ILE A 61 21.72 -27.05 -4.35
CA ILE A 61 22.11 -26.42 -3.08
C ILE A 61 21.49 -27.11 -1.86
N GLY A 62 20.91 -28.30 -2.06
CA GLY A 62 20.34 -29.13 -0.99
C GLY A 62 19.00 -28.64 -0.41
N LEU A 63 18.27 -27.77 -1.11
CA LEU A 63 16.95 -27.31 -0.69
C LEU A 63 15.85 -28.18 -1.33
N SER A 64 15.01 -28.78 -0.49
CA SER A 64 13.87 -29.58 -0.98
C SER A 64 12.73 -28.70 -1.46
N LYS A 65 11.89 -29.24 -2.36
CA LYS A 65 10.68 -28.56 -2.83
C LYS A 65 9.72 -28.21 -1.69
N GLU A 66 9.61 -29.06 -0.66
CA GLU A 66 8.72 -28.82 0.48
C GLU A 66 9.18 -27.62 1.28
N PHE A 67 10.49 -27.46 1.46
CA PHE A 67 11.07 -26.33 2.16
C PHE A 67 10.84 -25.02 1.39
N VAL A 68 11.12 -25.02 0.08
CA VAL A 68 10.93 -23.84 -0.79
C VAL A 68 9.46 -23.41 -0.82
N ASN A 69 8.53 -24.36 -0.99
CA ASN A 69 7.10 -24.07 -1.00
C ASN A 69 6.57 -23.57 0.35
N ALA A 70 7.08 -24.10 1.46
CA ALA A 70 6.73 -23.60 2.79
C ALA A 70 7.23 -22.16 2.99
N MET A 71 8.47 -21.88 2.58
CA MET A 71 9.06 -20.55 2.68
C MET A 71 8.33 -19.52 1.81
N GLU A 72 7.97 -19.87 0.58
CA GLU A 72 7.17 -18.99 -0.28
C GLU A 72 5.81 -18.68 0.34
N LYS A 73 5.12 -19.71 0.86
CA LYS A 73 3.83 -19.53 1.52
C LYS A 73 3.93 -18.59 2.73
N ASP A 74 4.98 -18.72 3.54
CA ASP A 74 5.19 -17.88 4.70
C ASP A 74 5.52 -16.42 4.30
N VAL A 75 6.26 -16.22 3.21
CA VAL A 75 6.56 -14.89 2.66
C VAL A 75 5.31 -14.22 2.07
N LEU A 76 4.47 -14.97 1.36
CA LEU A 76 3.17 -14.49 0.87
C LEU A 76 2.25 -14.08 2.02
N ALA A 77 2.16 -14.90 3.07
CA ALA A 77 1.36 -14.54 4.26
C ALA A 77 1.90 -13.28 4.96
N LEU A 78 3.22 -13.08 4.97
CA LEU A 78 3.81 -11.84 5.49
C LEU A 78 3.50 -10.63 4.60
N ALA A 79 3.44 -10.83 3.28
CA ALA A 79 3.02 -9.79 2.34
C ALA A 79 1.60 -9.31 2.62
N ASP A 80 0.67 -10.26 2.81
CA ASP A 80 -0.71 -9.94 3.17
C ASP A 80 -0.76 -9.08 4.46
N VAL A 81 0.00 -9.43 5.50
CA VAL A 81 0.04 -8.66 6.76
C VAL A 81 0.62 -7.24 6.55
N VAL A 82 1.68 -7.11 5.75
CA VAL A 82 2.28 -5.80 5.45
C VAL A 82 1.31 -4.92 4.66
N ASP A 83 0.61 -5.50 3.70
CA ASP A 83 -0.35 -4.78 2.86
C ASP A 83 -1.63 -4.43 3.63
N GLU A 84 -2.14 -5.30 4.51
CA GLU A 84 -3.23 -4.97 5.44
C GLU A 84 -2.90 -3.74 6.30
N SER A 85 -1.67 -3.65 6.82
CA SER A 85 -1.24 -2.49 7.60
C SER A 85 -1.21 -1.20 6.78
N ARG A 86 -0.77 -1.27 5.52
CA ARG A 86 -0.78 -0.13 4.58
C ARG A 86 -2.21 0.29 4.23
N ILE A 87 -3.06 -0.67 3.88
CA ILE A 87 -4.47 -0.43 3.54
C ILE A 87 -5.21 0.19 4.73
N SER A 88 -4.95 -0.29 5.96
CA SER A 88 -5.54 0.29 7.17
C SER A 88 -5.15 1.76 7.35
N GLN A 89 -3.86 2.10 7.21
CA GLN A 89 -3.42 3.50 7.28
C GLN A 89 -4.00 4.38 6.16
N GLU A 90 -4.10 3.86 4.94
CA GLU A 90 -4.73 4.59 3.83
C GLU A 90 -6.22 4.82 4.05
N THR A 91 -6.91 3.83 4.62
CA THR A 91 -8.33 3.92 5.00
C THR A 91 -8.54 4.96 6.08
N GLU A 92 -7.74 4.97 7.15
CA GLU A 92 -7.81 5.99 8.21
C GLU A 92 -7.59 7.41 7.66
N LYS A 93 -6.63 7.57 6.74
CA LYS A 93 -6.39 8.87 6.08
C LYS A 93 -7.58 9.27 5.21
N ALA A 94 -8.14 8.34 4.44
CA ALA A 94 -9.30 8.59 3.60
C ALA A 94 -10.51 9.02 4.44
N GLU A 95 -10.79 8.33 5.55
CA GLU A 95 -11.87 8.68 6.50
C GLU A 95 -11.68 10.09 7.07
N LEU A 96 -10.46 10.47 7.44
CA LEU A 96 -10.17 11.82 7.93
C LEU A 96 -10.40 12.87 6.84
N HIS A 97 -9.98 12.60 5.61
CA HIS A 97 -10.21 13.48 4.46
C HIS A 97 -11.69 13.64 4.14
N GLU A 98 -12.46 12.55 4.16
CA GLU A 98 -13.92 12.52 3.98
C GLU A 98 -14.62 13.39 5.03
N LYS A 99 -14.30 13.18 6.31
CA LYS A 99 -14.85 13.96 7.42
C LYS A 99 -14.52 15.46 7.30
N ASN A 100 -13.30 15.79 6.90
CA ASN A 100 -12.88 17.18 6.70
C ASN A 100 -13.62 17.83 5.52
N ARG A 101 -13.79 17.12 4.41
CA ARG A 101 -14.59 17.55 3.27
C ARG A 101 -16.03 17.83 3.71
N ASP A 102 -16.64 16.92 4.46
CA ASP A 102 -18.02 17.07 4.92
C ASP A 102 -18.19 18.28 5.84
N ASN A 103 -17.26 18.48 6.78
CA ASN A 103 -17.25 19.66 7.64
C ASN A 103 -17.18 20.98 6.85
N LEU A 104 -16.31 21.04 5.83
CA LEU A 104 -16.16 22.22 4.98
C LEU A 104 -17.43 22.51 4.17
N VAL A 105 -18.00 21.46 3.57
CA VAL A 105 -19.22 21.59 2.78
C VAL A 105 -20.40 22.03 3.64
N VAL A 106 -20.55 21.47 4.85
CA VAL A 106 -21.56 21.91 5.82
C VAL A 106 -21.35 23.38 6.20
N TYR A 107 -20.11 23.79 6.48
CA TYR A 107 -19.79 25.17 6.82
C TYR A 107 -20.16 26.14 5.68
N ILE A 108 -19.71 25.85 4.45
CA ILE A 108 -19.94 26.71 3.28
C ILE A 108 -21.44 26.83 2.98
N THR A 109 -22.14 25.69 2.90
CA THR A 109 -23.57 25.65 2.60
C THR A 109 -24.39 26.37 3.67
N THR A 110 -24.05 26.21 4.95
CA THR A 110 -24.70 26.90 6.06
C THR A 110 -24.43 28.41 6.03
N ARG A 111 -23.17 28.82 5.82
CA ARG A 111 -22.77 30.23 5.81
C ARG A 111 -23.51 30.99 4.69
N ILE A 112 -23.54 30.43 3.48
CA ILE A 112 -24.22 31.05 2.34
C ILE A 112 -25.74 31.05 2.55
N SER A 113 -26.32 29.97 3.09
CA SER A 113 -27.76 29.93 3.37
C SER A 113 -28.21 30.98 4.40
N ARG A 114 -27.32 31.37 5.32
CA ARG A 114 -27.58 32.40 6.34
C ARG A 114 -27.10 33.80 5.94
N ALA A 115 -26.51 33.96 4.75
CA ALA A 115 -25.92 35.22 4.34
C ALA A 115 -26.94 36.37 4.21
N GLY A 116 -28.23 36.07 4.04
CA GLY A 116 -29.31 37.06 3.93
C GLY A 116 -29.50 37.92 5.19
N THR A 117 -29.01 37.49 6.36
CA THR A 117 -29.11 38.24 7.62
C THR A 117 -27.80 38.91 8.02
N LEU A 118 -26.79 38.93 7.14
CA LEU A 118 -25.50 39.56 7.44
C LEU A 118 -25.63 41.10 7.49
N PRO A 119 -24.84 41.77 8.34
CA PRO A 119 -24.92 43.22 8.51
C PRO A 119 -24.47 43.98 7.26
N LEU A 120 -23.53 43.44 6.49
CA LEU A 120 -22.93 44.12 5.34
C LEU A 120 -23.70 43.82 4.04
N GLU A 121 -24.09 44.86 3.32
CA GLU A 121 -24.94 44.74 2.13
C GLU A 121 -24.28 43.94 0.99
N ALA A 122 -23.00 44.21 0.70
CA ALA A 122 -22.26 43.46 -0.31
C ALA A 122 -22.15 41.95 0.03
N GLU A 123 -22.05 41.59 1.31
CA GLU A 123 -22.04 40.18 1.73
C GLU A 123 -23.42 39.53 1.56
N ARG A 124 -24.51 40.25 1.84
CA ARG A 124 -25.87 39.76 1.59
C ARG A 124 -26.11 39.50 0.11
N ASP A 125 -25.69 40.41 -0.76
CA ASP A 125 -25.91 40.29 -2.20
C ASP A 125 -25.04 39.19 -2.82
N ALA A 126 -23.78 39.09 -2.40
CA ALA A 126 -22.93 37.93 -2.73
C ALA A 126 -23.54 36.62 -2.24
N GLY A 127 -24.09 36.61 -1.02
CA GLY A 127 -24.80 35.47 -0.44
C GLY A 127 -26.02 35.04 -1.24
N LYS A 128 -26.90 35.98 -1.64
CA LYS A 128 -28.06 35.70 -2.48
C LYS A 128 -27.67 35.14 -3.86
N TYR A 129 -26.57 35.65 -4.43
CA TYR A 129 -26.03 35.13 -5.68
C TYR A 129 -25.54 33.69 -5.52
N LEU A 130 -24.66 33.44 -4.53
CA LEU A 130 -24.10 32.12 -4.27
C LEU A 130 -25.15 31.10 -3.82
N TYR A 131 -26.21 31.53 -3.13
CA TYR A 131 -27.30 30.65 -2.71
C TYR A 131 -27.96 29.94 -3.89
N LYS A 132 -28.15 30.63 -5.03
CA LYS A 132 -28.70 30.02 -6.24
C LYS A 132 -27.82 28.88 -6.77
N VAL A 133 -26.51 29.02 -6.62
CA VAL A 133 -25.51 28.03 -7.05
C VAL A 133 -25.45 26.84 -6.08
N ILE A 134 -25.47 27.10 -4.78
CA ILE A 134 -25.26 26.04 -3.77
C ILE A 134 -26.54 25.28 -3.39
N LYS A 135 -27.73 25.83 -3.70
CA LYS A 135 -29.03 25.24 -3.32
C LYS A 135 -29.16 23.74 -3.67
N PRO A 136 -28.74 23.26 -4.86
CA PRO A 136 -28.82 21.83 -5.20
C PRO A 136 -27.90 20.94 -4.35
N TYR A 137 -26.84 21.51 -3.77
CA TYR A 137 -25.83 20.78 -3.01
C TYR A 137 -26.08 20.80 -1.50
N ILE A 138 -27.17 21.42 -1.04
CA ILE A 138 -27.54 21.42 0.38
C ILE A 138 -27.84 19.99 0.80
N GLY A 139 -27.12 19.51 1.82
CA GLY A 139 -27.25 18.14 2.33
C GLY A 139 -26.36 17.11 1.65
N ILE A 140 -25.50 17.50 0.70
CA ILE A 140 -24.58 16.58 -0.01
C ILE A 140 -23.63 15.84 0.94
N ALA A 141 -23.26 16.45 2.07
CA ALA A 141 -22.44 15.83 3.12
C ALA A 141 -23.17 14.72 3.93
N ARG A 142 -24.43 14.40 3.58
CA ARG A 142 -25.20 13.30 4.19
C ARG A 142 -25.50 12.17 3.20
N LEU A 143 -24.97 12.27 1.98
CA LEU A 143 -25.08 11.19 1.01
C LEU A 143 -24.21 10.01 1.47
N PRO A 144 -24.66 8.77 1.27
CA PRO A 144 -23.90 7.57 1.60
C PRO A 144 -22.69 7.38 0.70
#